data_AF-A0A820XAG9-F1
#
_entry.id   AF-A0A820XAG9-F1
#
_cell.length_a   1.000
_cell.length_b   1.000
_cell.length_c   1.000
_cell.angle_alpha   90.00
_cell.angle_beta   90.00
_cell.angle_gamma   90.00
#
_symmetry.space_group_name_H-M   'P 1'
#
loop_
_entity.id
_entity.type
_entity.pdbx_description
1 polymer ?
#
loop_
_entity_poly.entity_id
_entity_poly.type
_entity_poly.pdbx_seq_one_letter_code
_entity_poly.pdbx_strand_id
1 'polypeptide(L)'
;MLFMSNLNFQRYYSNIIIPNKHRIISLALSNLFIIDNILSSAHSVSSFSRLEILILDNIAAKHLENILNYVLSLSKLCSLTIHAVDSVENSNYFYRKIFKLPVLKYCKVSFATNSNIESLSMSNNEYSPIEDLIIENTVNFDALDRLVSYPVQFLRISTEDDIEYLDGNRWEQLILSYMAHLRVFHMNHSNSILCNDRIPLSFDILVKQFTSSFWIERQCSFTHQNDWIGSITIEICFQWIHIKINFNSVNHIHICYTQALNNCVNYFPNVTDLTLDDKFDTSITTSLNRIISLSRITKLSNH
;
A
#
# COMPACT_ATOMS: atom_id res chain seq x y z
N MET A 1 -24.41 -4.43 3.68
CA MET A 1 -24.39 -3.59 2.47
C MET A 1 -25.79 -3.63 1.86
N LEU A 2 -26.50 -2.50 1.81
CA LEU A 2 -27.83 -2.44 1.20
C LEU A 2 -27.67 -2.25 -0.31
N PHE A 3 -28.13 -3.21 -1.11
CA PHE A 3 -28.18 -3.06 -2.57
C PHE A 3 -29.28 -2.05 -2.93
N MET A 4 -28.88 -0.84 -3.31
CA MET A 4 -29.81 0.16 -3.84
C MET A 4 -30.17 -0.23 -5.28
N SER A 5 -31.47 -0.37 -5.58
CA SER A 5 -31.93 -0.61 -6.96
C SER A 5 -31.65 0.62 -7.84
N ASN A 6 -31.53 0.41 -9.16
CA ASN A 6 -31.29 1.49 -10.13
C ASN A 6 -32.36 2.60 -10.03
N LEU A 7 -33.65 2.23 -9.91
CA LEU A 7 -34.75 3.18 -9.73
C LEU A 7 -34.60 4.03 -8.44
N ASN A 8 -34.21 3.40 -7.34
CA ASN A 8 -33.98 4.12 -6.08
C ASN A 8 -32.78 5.07 -6.20
N PHE A 9 -31.72 4.62 -6.87
CA PHE A 9 -30.57 5.47 -7.16
C PHE A 9 -30.95 6.67 -8.03
N GLN A 10 -31.72 6.48 -9.11
CA GLN A 10 -32.15 7.58 -9.99
C GLN A 10 -33.00 8.62 -9.23
N ARG A 11 -33.90 8.17 -8.35
CA ARG A 11 -34.66 9.08 -7.48
C ARG A 11 -33.75 9.84 -6.53
N TYR A 12 -32.82 9.15 -5.87
CA TYR A 12 -31.85 9.76 -4.98
C TYR A 12 -30.96 10.78 -5.71
N TYR A 13 -30.43 10.40 -6.87
CA TYR A 13 -29.58 11.23 -7.69
C TYR A 13 -30.33 12.50 -8.17
N SER A 14 -31.56 12.35 -8.66
CA SER A 14 -32.36 13.48 -9.17
C SER A 14 -32.82 14.43 -8.07
N ASN A 15 -33.19 13.90 -6.90
CA ASN A 15 -33.80 14.72 -5.85
C ASN A 15 -32.78 15.25 -4.83
N ILE A 16 -31.63 14.59 -4.68
CA ILE A 16 -30.66 14.92 -3.63
C ILE A 16 -29.33 15.35 -4.24
N ILE A 17 -28.74 14.56 -5.15
CA ILE A 17 -27.42 14.88 -5.69
C ILE A 17 -27.48 16.05 -6.66
N ILE A 18 -28.29 15.99 -7.72
CA ILE A 18 -28.39 17.03 -8.76
C ILE A 18 -28.61 18.44 -8.16
N PRO A 19 -29.59 18.67 -7.28
CA PRO A 19 -29.85 20.01 -6.75
C PRO A 19 -28.71 20.55 -5.87
N ASN A 20 -27.90 19.66 -5.29
CA ASN A 20 -26.86 20.01 -4.33
C ASN A 20 -25.43 19.85 -4.87
N LYS A 21 -25.22 19.48 -6.15
CA LYS A 21 -23.87 19.18 -6.70
C LYS A 21 -22.82 20.25 -6.40
N HIS A 22 -23.19 21.52 -6.59
CA HIS A 22 -22.33 22.68 -6.34
C HIS A 22 -21.93 22.86 -4.85
N ARG A 23 -22.58 22.16 -3.92
CA ARG A 23 -22.31 22.18 -2.47
C ARG A 23 -21.60 20.92 -1.98
N ILE A 24 -21.49 19.88 -2.80
CA ILE A 24 -20.87 18.61 -2.42
C ILE A 24 -19.36 18.82 -2.31
N ILE A 25 -18.82 18.57 -1.12
CA ILE A 25 -17.39 18.69 -0.79
C ILE A 25 -16.69 17.34 -0.86
N SER A 26 -17.41 16.26 -0.51
CA SER A 26 -16.88 14.90 -0.53
C SER A 26 -17.86 13.98 -1.24
N LEU A 27 -17.34 13.12 -2.13
CA LEU A 27 -18.11 12.16 -2.89
C LEU A 27 -17.40 10.81 -2.89
N ALA A 28 -18.10 9.78 -2.42
CA ALA A 28 -17.63 8.40 -2.46
C ALA A 28 -18.55 7.58 -3.37
N LEU A 29 -17.98 6.92 -4.37
CA LEU A 29 -18.67 6.13 -5.38
C LEU A 29 -18.11 4.71 -5.37
N SER A 30 -18.93 3.71 -5.07
CA SER A 30 -18.50 2.31 -4.92
C SER A 30 -19.18 1.35 -5.91
N ASN A 31 -19.84 1.87 -6.94
CA ASN A 31 -20.69 1.10 -7.85
C ASN A 31 -20.57 1.61 -9.28
N LEU A 32 -20.23 0.72 -10.21
CA LEU A 32 -20.03 1.01 -11.63
C LEU A 32 -21.21 1.75 -12.27
N PHE A 33 -22.45 1.36 -11.97
CA PHE A 33 -23.65 2.00 -12.53
C PHE A 33 -23.80 3.45 -12.05
N ILE A 34 -23.34 3.75 -10.84
CA ILE A 34 -23.39 5.09 -10.27
C ILE A 34 -22.34 5.97 -10.95
N ILE A 35 -21.15 5.42 -11.18
CA ILE A 35 -20.04 6.10 -11.83
C ILE A 35 -20.42 6.53 -13.24
N ASP A 36 -21.00 5.64 -14.05
CA ASP A 36 -21.41 5.99 -15.41
C ASP A 36 -22.48 7.09 -15.43
N ASN A 37 -23.37 7.13 -14.43
CA ASN A 37 -24.39 8.19 -14.36
C ASN A 37 -23.81 9.53 -13.90
N ILE A 38 -22.99 9.53 -12.84
CA ILE A 38 -22.47 10.75 -12.21
C ILE A 38 -21.28 11.32 -12.99
N LEU A 39 -20.38 10.45 -13.45
CA LEU A 39 -19.13 10.76 -14.15
C LEU A 39 -19.23 10.46 -15.66
N SER A 40 -20.44 10.49 -16.22
CA SER A 40 -20.73 10.28 -17.64
C SER A 40 -20.01 11.25 -18.59
N SER A 41 -19.77 12.49 -18.13
CA SER A 41 -19.26 13.55 -18.98
C SER A 41 -18.48 14.60 -18.19
N ALA A 42 -17.58 15.32 -18.88
CA ALA A 42 -16.86 16.46 -18.31
C ALA A 42 -17.80 17.51 -17.71
N HIS A 43 -18.95 17.78 -18.35
CA HIS A 43 -19.94 18.74 -17.85
C HIS A 43 -20.60 18.26 -16.54
N SER A 44 -20.90 16.95 -16.43
CA SER A 44 -21.44 16.39 -15.20
C SER A 44 -20.47 16.55 -14.03
N VAL A 45 -19.17 16.33 -14.28
CA VAL A 45 -18.11 16.43 -13.27
C VAL A 45 -17.80 17.88 -12.90
N SER A 46 -17.68 18.78 -13.87
CA SER A 46 -17.36 20.19 -13.61
C SER A 46 -18.44 20.92 -12.78
N SER A 47 -19.68 20.41 -12.77
CA SER A 47 -20.75 20.92 -11.90
C SER A 47 -20.49 20.73 -10.39
N PHE A 48 -19.55 19.85 -10.03
CA PHE A 48 -19.08 19.66 -8.65
C PHE A 48 -18.00 20.68 -8.28
N SER A 49 -18.31 21.96 -8.40
CA SER A 49 -17.35 23.08 -8.26
C SER A 49 -16.71 23.24 -6.87
N ARG A 50 -17.20 22.52 -5.86
CA ARG A 50 -16.69 22.51 -4.49
C ARG A 50 -16.12 21.16 -4.04
N LEU A 51 -16.02 20.20 -4.96
CA LEU A 51 -15.56 18.86 -4.61
C LEU A 51 -14.06 18.88 -4.28
N GLU A 52 -13.76 18.50 -3.05
CA GLU A 52 -12.42 18.45 -2.46
C GLU A 52 -11.94 17.01 -2.29
N ILE A 53 -12.87 16.08 -2.02
CA ILE A 53 -12.56 14.67 -1.76
C ILE A 53 -13.35 13.78 -2.72
N LEU A 54 -12.64 12.96 -3.49
CA LEU A 54 -13.25 11.95 -4.36
C LEU A 54 -12.72 10.56 -4.01
N ILE A 55 -13.63 9.65 -3.67
CA ILE A 55 -13.34 8.24 -3.42
C ILE A 55 -14.02 7.42 -4.51
N LEU A 56 -13.22 6.66 -5.21
CA LEU A 56 -13.58 5.82 -6.35
C LEU A 56 -13.28 4.38 -5.95
N ASP A 57 -14.28 3.68 -5.48
CA ASP A 57 -14.16 2.32 -4.97
C ASP A 57 -14.83 1.33 -5.91
N ASN A 58 -14.29 0.11 -5.99
CA ASN A 58 -14.82 -0.97 -6.80
C ASN A 58 -15.08 -0.57 -8.27
N ILE A 59 -14.13 0.14 -8.88
CA ILE A 59 -14.24 0.64 -10.27
C ILE A 59 -13.55 -0.33 -11.23
N ALA A 60 -14.13 -0.55 -12.41
CA ALA A 60 -13.40 -1.23 -13.48
C ALA A 60 -12.42 -0.27 -14.19
N ALA A 61 -11.19 -0.71 -14.39
CA ALA A 61 -10.02 0.00 -14.91
C ALA A 61 -10.32 0.73 -16.22
N LYS A 62 -11.13 0.11 -17.08
CA LYS A 62 -11.58 0.71 -18.36
C LYS A 62 -12.27 2.07 -18.22
N HIS A 63 -12.86 2.39 -17.06
CA HIS A 63 -13.50 3.68 -16.80
C HIS A 63 -12.55 4.72 -16.22
N LEU A 64 -11.43 4.30 -15.61
CA LEU A 64 -10.52 5.19 -14.91
C LEU A 64 -9.98 6.29 -15.82
N GLU A 65 -9.71 5.99 -17.09
CA GLU A 65 -9.15 6.97 -18.02
C GLU A 65 -10.11 8.13 -18.23
N ASN A 66 -11.37 7.82 -18.55
CA ASN A 66 -12.41 8.82 -18.75
C ASN A 66 -12.65 9.62 -17.46
N ILE A 67 -12.71 8.93 -16.33
CA ILE A 67 -12.90 9.58 -15.02
C ILE A 67 -11.76 10.56 -14.75
N LEU A 68 -10.50 10.14 -14.87
CA LEU A 68 -9.34 11.02 -14.64
C LEU A 68 -9.35 12.22 -15.59
N ASN A 69 -9.71 12.03 -16.86
CA ASN A 69 -9.84 13.13 -17.81
C ASN A 69 -10.88 14.17 -17.37
N TYR A 70 -11.97 13.74 -16.75
CA TYR A 70 -13.00 14.66 -16.24
C TYR A 70 -12.59 15.30 -14.91
N VAL A 71 -11.95 14.53 -14.04
CA VAL A 71 -11.50 14.95 -12.71
C VAL A 71 -10.40 16.03 -12.79
N LEU A 72 -9.62 16.08 -13.88
CA LEU A 72 -8.68 17.18 -14.15
C LEU A 72 -9.34 18.58 -14.16
N SER A 73 -10.64 18.67 -14.41
CA SER A 73 -11.37 19.95 -14.38
C SER A 73 -11.73 20.42 -12.97
N LEU A 74 -11.56 19.58 -11.94
CA LEU A 74 -11.92 19.88 -10.56
C LEU A 74 -10.80 20.68 -9.86
N SER A 75 -10.93 22.01 -9.90
CA SER A 75 -9.94 22.93 -9.36
C SER A 75 -9.74 22.90 -7.84
N LYS A 76 -10.61 22.19 -7.10
CA LYS A 76 -10.57 22.09 -5.63
C LYS A 76 -10.25 20.70 -5.11
N LEU A 77 -10.06 19.72 -6.00
CA LEU A 77 -9.87 18.33 -5.60
C LEU A 77 -8.50 18.13 -4.93
N CYS A 78 -8.48 18.11 -3.60
CA CYS A 78 -7.28 17.95 -2.81
C CYS A 78 -7.03 16.51 -2.33
N SER A 79 -8.03 15.63 -2.43
CA SER A 79 -7.93 14.22 -2.02
C SER A 79 -8.56 13.30 -3.05
N LEU A 80 -7.81 12.30 -3.49
CA LEU A 80 -8.26 11.28 -4.43
C LEU A 80 -7.89 9.88 -3.94
N THR A 81 -8.90 9.02 -3.81
CA THR A 81 -8.71 7.60 -3.53
C THR A 81 -9.29 6.78 -4.67
N ILE A 82 -8.51 5.87 -5.23
CA ILE A 82 -8.91 4.95 -6.30
C ILE A 82 -8.66 3.52 -5.85
N HIS A 83 -9.69 2.69 -5.92
CA HIS A 83 -9.63 1.26 -5.77
C HIS A 83 -10.33 0.62 -6.98
N ALA A 84 -9.53 0.03 -7.86
CA ALA A 84 -10.01 -0.67 -9.04
C ALA A 84 -9.96 -2.19 -8.83
N VAL A 85 -10.94 -2.91 -9.36
CA VAL A 85 -11.10 -4.36 -9.13
C VAL A 85 -10.37 -5.26 -10.11
N ASP A 86 -10.12 -4.75 -11.30
CA ASP A 86 -9.47 -5.42 -12.42
C ASP A 86 -8.08 -4.84 -12.64
N SER A 87 -7.29 -5.56 -13.44
CA SER A 87 -5.94 -5.13 -13.73
C SER A 87 -5.87 -4.00 -14.74
N VAL A 88 -4.90 -3.13 -14.53
CA VAL A 88 -4.59 -1.98 -15.35
C VAL A 88 -3.37 -2.32 -16.21
N GLU A 89 -3.53 -2.24 -17.53
CA GLU A 89 -2.44 -2.54 -18.47
C GLU A 89 -1.37 -1.43 -18.51
N ASN A 90 -1.75 -0.16 -18.33
CA ASN A 90 -0.84 0.98 -18.38
C ASN A 90 -0.99 1.86 -17.13
N SER A 91 -0.60 1.32 -15.97
CA SER A 91 -0.66 2.02 -14.67
C SER A 91 0.02 3.40 -14.73
N ASN A 92 1.12 3.49 -15.48
CA ASN A 92 1.89 4.70 -15.68
C ASN A 92 1.09 5.85 -16.28
N TYR A 93 0.21 5.56 -17.22
CA TYR A 93 -0.69 6.55 -17.80
C TYR A 93 -1.60 7.19 -16.74
N PHE A 94 -2.11 6.39 -15.79
CA PHE A 94 -2.96 6.89 -14.70
C PHE A 94 -2.16 7.76 -13.72
N TYR A 95 -0.96 7.32 -13.32
CA TYR A 95 -0.07 8.12 -12.47
C TYR A 95 0.23 9.50 -13.07
N ARG A 96 0.56 9.56 -14.37
CA ARG A 96 0.78 10.83 -15.09
C ARG A 96 -0.43 11.76 -15.00
N LYS A 97 -1.64 11.21 -15.13
CA LYS A 97 -2.89 12.00 -15.09
C LYS A 97 -3.19 12.48 -13.67
N ILE A 98 -3.04 11.62 -12.67
CA ILE A 98 -3.25 11.95 -11.27
C ILE A 98 -2.28 13.05 -10.84
N PHE A 99 -1.02 12.96 -11.24
CA PHE A 99 0.02 13.89 -10.79
C PHE A 99 -0.11 15.28 -11.41
N LYS A 100 -0.85 15.42 -12.51
CA LYS A 100 -1.24 16.71 -13.11
C LYS A 100 -2.39 17.40 -12.38
N LEU A 101 -2.98 16.79 -11.34
CA LEU A 101 -4.05 17.42 -10.59
C LEU A 101 -3.50 18.60 -9.75
N PRO A 102 -3.96 19.84 -10.00
CA PRO A 102 -3.23 21.05 -9.61
C PRO A 102 -3.24 21.37 -8.11
N VAL A 103 -4.12 20.73 -7.34
CA VAL A 103 -4.26 20.98 -5.89
C VAL A 103 -4.32 19.68 -5.07
N LEU A 104 -4.00 18.55 -5.70
CA LEU A 104 -4.08 17.23 -5.07
C LEU A 104 -2.97 17.05 -4.03
N LYS A 105 -3.34 17.00 -2.75
CA LYS A 105 -2.41 16.81 -1.62
C LYS A 105 -2.33 15.36 -1.17
N TYR A 106 -3.47 14.66 -1.19
CA TYR A 106 -3.57 13.26 -0.78
C TYR A 106 -3.97 12.39 -1.97
N CYS A 107 -3.20 11.33 -2.21
CA CYS A 107 -3.49 10.34 -3.22
C CYS A 107 -3.33 8.93 -2.67
N LYS A 108 -4.37 8.11 -2.83
CA LYS A 108 -4.31 6.66 -2.61
C LYS A 108 -4.76 5.92 -3.86
N VAL A 109 -3.96 4.97 -4.33
CA VAL A 109 -4.29 4.12 -5.47
C VAL A 109 -4.08 2.65 -5.15
N SER A 110 -5.01 1.82 -5.60
CA SER A 110 -4.99 0.37 -5.44
C SER A 110 -5.64 -0.27 -6.66
N PHE A 111 -4.88 -1.01 -7.45
CA PHE A 111 -5.36 -1.77 -8.61
C PHE A 111 -4.32 -2.81 -9.02
N ALA A 112 -4.73 -3.94 -9.60
CA ALA A 112 -3.76 -4.90 -10.12
C ALA A 112 -3.04 -4.34 -11.37
N THR A 113 -1.83 -4.78 -11.68
CA THR A 113 -1.10 -4.35 -12.88
C THR A 113 -0.67 -5.55 -13.71
N ASN A 114 -0.94 -5.52 -15.02
CA ASN A 114 -0.43 -6.54 -15.93
C ASN A 114 1.01 -6.14 -16.33
N SER A 115 1.93 -7.10 -16.24
CA SER A 115 3.39 -6.98 -16.09
C SER A 115 4.21 -6.34 -17.23
N ASN A 116 3.67 -5.40 -18.02
CA ASN A 116 4.44 -4.67 -19.04
C ASN A 116 4.72 -3.25 -18.56
N ILE A 117 5.68 -3.13 -17.63
CA ILE A 117 5.97 -1.86 -16.97
C ILE A 117 6.91 -1.05 -17.87
N GLU A 118 6.33 -0.21 -18.72
CA GLU A 118 7.10 0.82 -19.39
C GLU A 118 7.69 1.81 -18.37
N SER A 119 8.74 2.55 -18.72
CA SER A 119 9.23 3.60 -17.82
C SER A 119 8.26 4.78 -17.77
N LEU A 120 8.05 5.37 -16.59
CA LEU A 120 7.32 6.63 -16.42
C LEU A 120 8.11 7.79 -17.04
N SER A 121 8.06 8.06 -18.34
CA SER A 121 8.56 9.33 -18.90
C SER A 121 7.70 10.53 -18.45
N MET A 122 7.88 11.01 -17.23
CA MET A 122 7.36 12.33 -16.84
C MET A 122 8.15 13.41 -17.58
N SER A 123 7.46 14.37 -18.20
CA SER A 123 8.12 15.56 -18.75
C SER A 123 8.69 16.39 -17.60
N ASN A 124 9.97 16.74 -17.67
CA ASN A 124 10.82 17.31 -16.60
C ASN A 124 10.33 18.60 -15.89
N ASN A 125 9.13 19.12 -16.15
CA ASN A 125 8.70 20.45 -15.71
C ASN A 125 7.32 20.52 -15.05
N GLU A 126 6.64 19.39 -14.82
CA GLU A 126 5.33 19.41 -14.16
C GLU A 126 5.53 19.16 -12.66
N TYR A 127 5.12 20.11 -11.82
CA TYR A 127 5.09 19.98 -10.36
C TYR A 127 3.72 19.46 -9.91
N SER A 128 3.72 18.43 -9.08
CA SER A 128 2.56 17.87 -8.40
C SER A 128 2.58 18.31 -6.93
N PRO A 129 1.45 18.77 -6.37
CA PRO A 129 1.37 19.20 -4.98
C PRO A 129 1.12 18.06 -3.99
N ILE A 130 1.28 16.79 -4.41
CA ILE A 130 1.01 15.62 -3.57
C ILE A 130 2.01 15.60 -2.40
N GLU A 131 1.45 15.60 -1.19
CA GLU A 131 2.17 15.53 0.08
C GLU A 131 2.07 14.12 0.66
N ASP A 132 0.92 13.45 0.48
CA ASP A 132 0.64 12.11 0.98
C ASP A 132 0.33 11.16 -0.19
N LEU A 133 1.19 10.16 -0.40
CA LEU A 133 1.07 9.18 -1.47
C LEU A 133 1.01 7.77 -0.91
N ILE A 134 -0.07 7.05 -1.24
CA ILE A 134 -0.28 5.65 -0.88
C ILE A 134 -0.45 4.84 -2.16
N ILE A 135 0.49 3.95 -2.43
CA ILE A 135 0.49 3.04 -3.57
C ILE A 135 0.30 1.62 -3.04
N GLU A 136 -0.86 1.04 -3.31
CA GLU A 136 -1.20 -0.34 -2.92
C GLU A 136 -1.23 -1.26 -4.15
N ASN A 137 -0.31 -1.03 -5.10
CA ASN A 137 -0.14 -1.85 -6.29
C ASN A 137 1.32 -1.98 -6.70
N THR A 138 1.62 -3.00 -7.50
CA THR A 138 2.95 -3.18 -8.08
C THR A 138 3.27 -2.04 -9.04
N VAL A 139 4.35 -1.33 -8.77
CA VAL A 139 4.95 -0.31 -9.64
C VAL A 139 6.39 -0.73 -9.87
N ASN A 140 7.00 -0.44 -11.02
CA ASN A 140 8.43 -0.71 -11.19
C ASN A 140 9.23 0.31 -10.37
N PHE A 141 10.31 -0.14 -9.73
CA PHE A 141 11.13 0.73 -8.89
C PHE A 141 11.69 1.94 -9.65
N ASP A 142 12.23 1.77 -10.87
CA ASP A 142 12.76 2.89 -11.68
C ASP A 142 11.68 3.91 -12.06
N ALA A 143 10.41 3.48 -12.03
CA ALA A 143 9.30 4.38 -12.25
C ALA A 143 9.14 5.33 -11.05
N LEU A 144 9.51 4.90 -9.84
CA LEU A 144 9.50 5.73 -8.64
C LEU A 144 10.42 6.91 -8.79
N ASP A 145 11.67 6.77 -9.24
CA ASP A 145 12.66 7.86 -9.45
C ASP A 145 12.12 9.09 -10.18
N ARG A 146 11.06 8.91 -10.98
CA ARG A 146 10.43 9.97 -11.77
C ARG A 146 9.12 10.48 -11.18
N LEU A 147 8.57 9.78 -10.18
CA LEU A 147 7.48 10.23 -9.33
C LEU A 147 7.98 11.23 -8.25
N VAL A 148 9.26 11.62 -8.24
CA VAL A 148 9.92 12.20 -7.04
C VAL A 148 10.37 13.65 -7.15
N SER A 149 9.94 14.40 -8.17
CA SER A 149 10.17 15.87 -8.17
C SER A 149 9.18 16.62 -7.26
N TYR A 150 8.51 15.93 -6.33
CA TYR A 150 7.36 16.43 -5.58
C TYR A 150 7.63 16.50 -4.08
N PRO A 151 6.95 17.40 -3.35
CA PRO A 151 7.14 17.60 -1.92
C PRO A 151 6.46 16.51 -1.08
N VAL A 152 6.66 15.23 -1.43
CA VAL A 152 6.09 14.09 -0.72
C VAL A 152 6.66 14.06 0.71
N GLN A 153 5.76 14.11 1.68
CA GLN A 153 6.05 14.04 3.11
C GLN A 153 5.71 12.67 3.69
N PHE A 154 4.67 12.01 3.15
CA PHE A 154 4.24 10.68 3.53
C PHE A 154 4.22 9.77 2.31
N LEU A 155 5.01 8.70 2.34
CA LEU A 155 5.01 7.66 1.33
C LEU A 155 4.67 6.32 1.99
N ARG A 156 3.57 5.71 1.54
CA ARG A 156 3.28 4.31 1.81
C ARG A 156 3.25 3.54 0.51
N ILE A 157 4.00 2.45 0.44
CA ILE A 157 4.03 1.57 -0.72
C ILE A 157 3.81 0.11 -0.30
N SER A 158 2.94 -0.57 -1.02
CA SER A 158 2.78 -2.03 -0.95
C SER A 158 3.21 -2.62 -2.28
N THR A 159 4.13 -3.59 -2.22
CA THR A 159 4.71 -4.23 -3.40
C THR A 159 4.69 -5.74 -3.24
N GLU A 160 4.73 -6.44 -4.37
CA GLU A 160 4.70 -7.89 -4.41
C GLU A 160 5.74 -8.41 -5.40
N ASP A 161 6.45 -9.49 -5.04
CA ASP A 161 7.34 -10.31 -5.88
C ASP A 161 8.59 -9.66 -6.49
N ASP A 162 8.70 -8.34 -6.48
CA ASP A 162 9.85 -7.63 -7.04
C ASP A 162 10.96 -7.45 -5.99
N ILE A 163 12.05 -8.21 -6.14
CA ILE A 163 13.20 -8.17 -5.23
C ILE A 163 13.93 -6.83 -5.22
N GLU A 164 13.77 -6.00 -6.26
CA GLU A 164 14.43 -4.69 -6.33
C GLU A 164 13.96 -3.75 -5.22
N TYR A 165 12.72 -3.96 -4.74
CA TYR A 165 12.14 -3.25 -3.62
C TYR A 165 12.82 -3.53 -2.27
N LEU A 166 13.57 -4.62 -2.18
CA LEU A 166 14.32 -4.99 -0.99
C LEU A 166 15.71 -4.34 -0.93
N ASP A 167 16.13 -3.60 -1.95
CA ASP A 167 17.39 -2.85 -1.94
C ASP A 167 17.24 -1.57 -1.12
N GLY A 168 17.55 -1.68 0.18
CA GLY A 168 17.53 -0.55 1.12
C GLY A 168 18.52 0.54 0.76
N ASN A 169 19.66 0.23 0.12
CA ASN A 169 20.60 1.27 -0.32
C ASN A 169 20.04 2.09 -1.48
N ARG A 170 19.37 1.43 -2.43
CA ARG A 170 18.72 2.10 -3.56
C ARG A 170 17.59 3.01 -3.09
N TRP A 171 16.77 2.54 -2.14
CA TRP A 171 15.76 3.37 -1.50
C TRP A 171 16.37 4.57 -0.75
N GLU A 172 17.46 4.36 0.01
CA GLU A 172 18.15 5.44 0.70
C GLU A 172 18.64 6.52 -0.29
N GLN A 173 19.26 6.09 -1.40
CA GLN A 173 19.70 6.99 -2.47
C GLN A 173 18.54 7.75 -3.11
N LEU A 174 17.42 7.07 -3.39
CA LEU A 174 16.21 7.67 -3.95
C LEU A 174 15.65 8.76 -3.02
N ILE A 175 15.51 8.45 -1.73
CA ILE A 175 14.97 9.37 -0.73
C ILE A 175 15.89 10.58 -0.54
N LEU A 176 17.20 10.36 -0.42
CA LEU A 176 18.18 11.45 -0.27
C LEU A 176 18.25 12.34 -1.51
N SER A 177 18.14 11.77 -2.70
CA SER A 177 18.28 12.52 -3.95
C SER A 177 17.05 13.34 -4.27
N TYR A 178 15.86 12.83 -3.95
CA TYR A 178 14.62 13.39 -4.50
C TYR A 178 13.51 13.65 -3.46
N MET A 179 13.48 12.93 -2.32
CA MET A 179 12.43 13.10 -1.30
C MET A 179 12.93 13.85 -0.07
N ALA A 180 13.53 15.02 -0.27
CA ALA A 180 14.13 15.80 0.82
C ALA A 180 13.14 16.18 1.95
N HIS A 181 11.83 16.19 1.66
CA HIS A 181 10.77 16.50 2.62
C HIS A 181 10.10 15.27 3.24
N LEU A 182 10.52 14.05 2.89
CA LEU A 182 9.91 12.83 3.40
C LEU A 182 10.10 12.71 4.92
N ARG A 183 8.99 12.56 5.61
CA ARG A 183 8.93 12.39 7.07
C ARG A 183 8.54 10.99 7.46
N VAL A 184 7.66 10.37 6.68
CA VAL A 184 7.17 9.02 6.95
C VAL A 184 7.33 8.18 5.71
N PHE A 185 8.02 7.06 5.88
CA PHE A 185 8.15 6.01 4.88
C PHE A 185 7.62 4.71 5.47
N HIS A 186 6.61 4.15 4.81
CA HIS A 186 6.07 2.85 5.14
C HIS A 186 6.14 1.95 3.91
N MET A 187 6.77 0.80 4.06
CA MET A 187 6.84 -0.19 3.01
C MET A 187 6.27 -1.51 3.49
N ASN A 188 5.36 -2.07 2.70
CA ASN A 188 4.92 -3.45 2.81
C ASN A 188 5.39 -4.21 1.56
N HIS A 189 6.11 -5.30 1.73
CA HIS A 189 6.56 -6.14 0.61
C HIS A 189 6.11 -7.57 0.84
N SER A 190 5.23 -8.08 -0.02
CA SER A 190 4.88 -9.50 -0.07
C SER A 190 5.72 -10.23 -1.12
N ASN A 191 6.00 -11.51 -0.87
CA ASN A 191 6.64 -12.37 -1.84
C ASN A 191 5.85 -13.68 -1.92
N SER A 192 5.24 -13.89 -3.09
CA SER A 192 4.43 -15.04 -3.48
C SER A 192 5.24 -16.12 -4.20
N ILE A 193 6.53 -15.89 -4.52
CA ILE A 193 7.35 -16.79 -5.36
C ILE A 193 7.17 -18.23 -4.91
N LEU A 194 6.52 -19.01 -5.77
CA LEU A 194 6.28 -20.43 -5.58
C LEU A 194 7.60 -21.17 -5.43
N CYS A 195 7.66 -22.00 -4.39
CA CYS A 195 8.78 -22.83 -4.05
C CYS A 195 9.35 -23.57 -5.26
N ASN A 196 10.63 -23.35 -5.55
CA ASN A 196 11.61 -24.41 -5.89
C ASN A 196 13.05 -23.90 -5.90
N ASP A 197 13.27 -22.60 -6.08
CA ASP A 197 14.62 -22.04 -6.02
C ASP A 197 14.90 -21.50 -4.62
N ARG A 198 16.03 -21.92 -4.05
CA ARG A 198 16.55 -21.48 -2.75
C ARG A 198 16.34 -19.97 -2.60
N ILE A 199 15.81 -19.52 -1.45
CA ILE A 199 15.83 -18.10 -1.06
C ILE A 199 17.21 -17.57 -1.47
N PRO A 200 17.30 -16.63 -2.43
CA PRO A 200 18.58 -16.19 -2.90
C PRO A 200 19.39 -15.72 -1.68
N LEU A 201 20.65 -16.15 -1.56
CA LEU A 201 21.55 -15.68 -0.49
C LEU A 201 21.61 -14.15 -0.40
N SER A 202 21.19 -13.44 -1.46
CA SER A 202 21.03 -12.00 -1.52
C SER A 202 19.88 -11.45 -0.66
N PHE A 203 18.84 -12.21 -0.32
CA PHE A 203 17.69 -11.70 0.44
C PHE A 203 18.10 -11.18 1.83
N ASP A 204 18.84 -11.98 2.60
CA ASP A 204 19.35 -11.59 3.91
C ASP A 204 20.29 -10.39 3.84
N ILE A 205 21.01 -10.24 2.72
CA ILE A 205 21.92 -9.13 2.48
C ILE A 205 21.12 -7.85 2.21
N LEU A 206 20.08 -7.94 1.38
CA LEU A 206 19.21 -6.82 1.01
C LEU A 206 18.41 -6.29 2.20
N VAL A 207 17.75 -7.17 2.97
CA VAL A 207 16.98 -6.74 4.15
C VAL A 207 17.86 -6.10 5.22
N LYS A 208 19.11 -6.54 5.38
CA LYS A 208 20.06 -5.92 6.31
C LYS A 208 20.39 -4.47 5.97
N GLN A 209 20.17 -4.02 4.74
CA GLN A 209 20.40 -2.62 4.35
C GLN A 209 19.42 -1.66 5.03
N PHE A 210 18.20 -2.10 5.34
CA PHE A 210 17.20 -1.31 6.10
C PHE A 210 17.56 -1.12 7.58
N THR A 211 18.77 -1.54 7.99
CA THR A 211 19.27 -1.42 9.37
C THR A 211 20.35 -0.35 9.53
N SER A 212 20.63 0.42 8.47
CA SER A 212 21.55 1.57 8.55
C SER A 212 20.97 2.69 9.44
N SER A 213 21.84 3.60 9.92
CA SER A 213 21.42 4.73 10.76
C SER A 213 20.39 5.61 10.06
N PHE A 214 20.47 5.73 8.73
CA PHE A 214 19.51 6.46 7.90
C PHE A 214 18.06 6.02 8.16
N TRP A 215 17.82 4.71 8.20
CA TRP A 215 16.49 4.12 8.38
C TRP A 215 16.00 4.25 9.82
N ILE A 216 16.92 4.04 10.78
CA ILE A 216 16.63 4.07 12.21
C ILE A 216 16.27 5.49 12.66
N GLU A 217 17.09 6.48 12.30
CA GLU A 217 16.91 7.87 12.74
C GLU A 217 15.64 8.51 12.17
N ARG A 218 15.20 8.07 10.98
CA ARG A 218 13.97 8.54 10.33
C ARG A 218 12.69 7.82 10.78
N GLN A 219 12.80 6.82 11.65
CA GLN A 219 11.65 6.02 12.12
C GLN A 219 10.84 5.39 10.97
N CYS A 220 11.53 4.97 9.90
CA CYS A 220 10.89 4.31 8.77
C CYS A 220 10.39 2.91 9.17
N SER A 221 9.23 2.51 8.66
CA SER A 221 8.65 1.18 8.91
C SER A 221 8.73 0.31 7.67
N PHE A 222 9.23 -0.92 7.83
CA PHE A 222 9.32 -1.92 6.78
C PHE A 222 8.69 -3.21 7.27
N THR A 223 7.69 -3.69 6.55
CA THR A 223 7.05 -4.98 6.78
C THR A 223 7.31 -5.87 5.58
N HIS A 224 7.76 -7.09 5.83
CA HIS A 224 7.91 -8.11 4.80
C HIS A 224 7.05 -9.32 5.15
N GLN A 225 6.19 -9.72 4.22
CA GLN A 225 5.42 -10.95 4.29
C GLN A 225 5.96 -11.92 3.24
N ASN A 226 6.19 -13.17 3.65
CA ASN A 226 6.60 -14.23 2.75
C ASN A 226 5.52 -15.31 2.78
N ASP A 227 4.90 -15.60 1.63
CA ASP A 227 3.74 -16.52 1.56
C ASP A 227 4.15 -18.01 1.51
N TRP A 228 5.42 -18.31 1.79
CA TRP A 228 5.96 -19.65 1.89
C TRP A 228 5.43 -20.36 3.14
N ILE A 229 4.34 -21.11 2.98
CA ILE A 229 3.96 -22.24 3.86
C ILE A 229 3.75 -21.79 5.32
N GLY A 230 2.60 -21.16 5.54
CA GLY A 230 2.17 -20.70 6.85
C GLY A 230 2.91 -19.45 7.28
N SER A 231 2.21 -18.33 7.26
CA SER A 231 2.75 -17.00 7.52
C SER A 231 3.41 -16.89 8.89
N ILE A 232 4.73 -16.75 8.89
CA ILE A 232 5.40 -15.91 9.88
C ILE A 232 5.29 -14.49 9.34
N THR A 233 4.36 -13.71 9.87
CA THR A 233 4.42 -12.26 9.70
C THR A 233 5.62 -11.80 10.52
N ILE A 234 6.76 -11.57 9.87
CA ILE A 234 7.83 -10.80 10.53
C ILE A 234 7.36 -9.35 10.44
N GLU A 235 6.52 -8.96 11.39
CA GLU A 235 6.31 -7.55 11.68
C GLU A 235 7.64 -7.06 12.25
N ILE A 236 8.50 -6.57 11.36
CA ILE A 236 9.71 -5.84 11.75
C ILE A 236 9.25 -4.44 12.20
N CYS A 237 8.48 -4.43 13.28
CA CYS A 237 8.13 -3.22 14.01
C CYS A 237 9.38 -2.80 14.77
N PHE A 238 10.17 -1.98 14.11
CA PHE A 238 11.41 -1.45 14.61
C PHE A 238 11.17 -0.41 15.72
N GLN A 239 10.95 -0.88 16.96
CA GLN A 239 11.31 -0.13 18.16
C GLN A 239 12.75 -0.49 18.53
N TRP A 240 13.71 0.28 18.02
CA TRP A 240 15.13 -0.10 17.99
C TRP A 240 15.94 0.24 19.25
N ILE A 241 16.67 -0.75 19.75
CA ILE A 241 18.01 -0.64 20.34
C ILE A 241 18.90 -1.77 19.76
N HIS A 242 19.87 -1.40 18.90
CA HIS A 242 21.10 -2.08 18.39
C HIS A 242 21.12 -3.56 17.90
N ILE A 243 21.78 -3.76 16.73
CA ILE A 243 21.72 -4.95 15.85
C ILE A 243 22.96 -5.90 15.94
N LYS A 244 22.73 -7.18 16.27
CA LYS A 244 22.69 -8.28 15.26
C LYS A 244 21.20 -8.44 14.88
N ILE A 245 20.74 -9.37 14.02
CA ILE A 245 19.32 -9.76 14.16
C ILE A 245 19.24 -10.45 15.52
N ASN A 246 19.04 -9.62 16.53
CA ASN A 246 19.06 -9.97 17.90
C ASN A 246 17.61 -10.33 18.14
N PHE A 247 17.25 -11.59 17.91
CA PHE A 247 15.92 -12.08 18.26
C PHE A 247 15.61 -11.89 19.76
N ASN A 248 16.61 -11.47 20.56
CA ASN A 248 16.44 -10.98 21.91
C ASN A 248 15.69 -9.62 21.99
N SER A 249 15.55 -8.85 20.92
CA SER A 249 14.73 -7.63 20.93
C SER A 249 13.26 -7.89 20.55
N VAL A 250 12.96 -9.06 19.99
CA VAL A 250 11.60 -9.46 19.63
C VAL A 250 10.85 -9.83 20.92
N ASN A 251 9.83 -9.04 21.25
CA ASN A 251 8.98 -9.25 22.44
C ASN A 251 7.57 -9.76 22.08
N HIS A 252 7.16 -9.64 20.81
CA HIS A 252 5.88 -10.11 20.28
C HIS A 252 6.11 -10.92 19.01
N ILE A 253 5.41 -12.05 18.90
CA ILE A 253 5.34 -12.85 17.67
C ILE A 253 3.87 -13.10 17.35
N HIS A 254 3.51 -12.90 16.08
CA HIS A 254 2.21 -13.25 15.53
C HIS A 254 2.36 -14.42 14.55
N ILE A 255 1.71 -15.55 14.86
CA ILE A 255 1.75 -16.78 14.07
C ILE A 255 0.37 -17.03 13.49
N CYS A 256 0.25 -16.82 12.19
CA CYS A 256 -1.05 -16.96 11.53
C CYS A 256 -1.34 -18.40 11.13
N TYR A 257 -0.33 -19.29 11.06
CA TYR A 257 -0.50 -20.67 10.59
C TYR A 257 0.48 -21.65 11.23
N THR A 258 0.04 -22.89 11.44
CA THR A 258 0.80 -23.95 12.14
C THR A 258 2.03 -24.43 11.38
N GLN A 259 1.99 -24.41 10.05
CA GLN A 259 3.07 -24.87 9.16
C GLN A 259 4.32 -23.97 9.23
N ALA A 260 4.12 -22.69 9.58
CA ALA A 260 5.15 -21.68 9.81
C ALA A 260 6.23 -22.15 10.80
N LEU A 261 5.77 -22.87 11.83
CA LEU A 261 6.59 -23.31 12.96
C LEU A 261 7.54 -24.44 12.62
N ASN A 262 7.17 -25.28 11.65
CA ASN A 262 7.99 -26.45 11.29
C ASN A 262 9.22 -26.05 10.47
N ASN A 263 9.14 -24.91 9.79
CA ASN A 263 10.20 -24.40 8.92
C ASN A 263 11.04 -23.31 9.59
N CYS A 264 10.63 -22.80 10.74
CA CYS A 264 11.35 -21.77 11.46
C CYS A 264 12.63 -22.33 12.12
N VAL A 265 13.79 -21.82 11.71
CA VAL A 265 15.10 -22.26 12.20
C VAL A 265 15.65 -21.32 13.29
N ASN A 266 14.97 -20.21 13.55
CA ASN A 266 15.43 -19.14 14.43
C ASN A 266 14.81 -19.24 15.83
N TYR A 267 15.58 -18.89 16.86
CA TYR A 267 15.15 -18.86 18.26
C TYR A 267 15.02 -17.42 18.76
N PHE A 268 13.89 -17.10 19.38
CA PHE A 268 13.50 -15.79 19.89
C PHE A 268 13.35 -15.84 21.42
N PRO A 269 14.46 -15.63 22.16
CA PRO A 269 14.48 -15.92 23.59
C PRO A 269 13.64 -14.96 24.44
N ASN A 270 13.38 -13.73 23.98
CA ASN A 270 12.76 -12.66 24.77
C ASN A 270 11.30 -12.38 24.43
N VAL A 271 10.67 -13.25 23.64
CA VAL A 271 9.25 -13.14 23.32
C VAL A 271 8.43 -13.32 24.59
N THR A 272 7.55 -12.37 24.85
CA THR A 272 6.64 -12.32 26.00
C THR A 272 5.18 -12.23 25.60
N ASP A 273 4.90 -11.86 24.36
CA ASP A 273 3.57 -11.73 23.77
C ASP A 273 3.48 -12.65 22.54
N LEU A 274 2.41 -13.44 22.46
CA LEU A 274 2.20 -14.39 21.37
C LEU A 274 0.76 -14.29 20.87
N THR A 275 0.61 -14.05 19.57
CA THR A 275 -0.70 -14.06 18.90
C THR A 275 -0.77 -15.25 17.94
N LEU A 276 -1.89 -15.96 17.99
CA LEU A 276 -2.18 -17.16 17.21
C LEU A 276 -3.52 -16.97 16.48
N ASP A 277 -3.59 -17.19 15.16
CA ASP A 277 -4.86 -16.99 14.39
C ASP A 277 -5.56 -18.29 13.95
N ASP A 278 -4.90 -19.44 14.04
CA ASP A 278 -5.42 -20.72 13.54
C ASP A 278 -5.79 -21.68 14.69
N LYS A 279 -6.49 -22.78 14.38
CA LYS A 279 -6.74 -23.84 15.38
C LYS A 279 -5.46 -24.63 15.64
N PHE A 280 -4.71 -24.21 16.65
CA PHE A 280 -3.50 -24.89 17.09
C PHE A 280 -3.83 -26.19 17.86
N ASP A 281 -3.31 -27.33 17.39
CA ASP A 281 -3.30 -28.59 18.14
C ASP A 281 -2.06 -28.67 19.06
N THR A 282 -2.16 -29.49 20.11
CA THR A 282 -1.10 -29.88 21.05
C THR A 282 0.20 -30.36 20.40
N SER A 283 0.16 -30.84 19.16
CA SER A 283 1.36 -31.19 18.38
C SER A 283 2.30 -29.99 18.13
N ILE A 284 1.81 -28.77 18.25
CA ILE A 284 2.52 -27.53 17.94
C ILE A 284 3.38 -27.06 19.11
N THR A 285 3.07 -27.46 20.34
CA THR A 285 3.82 -27.04 21.53
C THR A 285 5.29 -27.39 21.43
N THR A 286 5.62 -28.50 20.76
CA THR A 286 7.00 -28.92 20.47
C THR A 286 7.68 -27.98 19.48
N SER A 287 7.03 -27.62 18.37
CA SER A 287 7.59 -26.70 17.36
C SER A 287 7.69 -25.27 17.89
N LEU A 288 6.72 -24.81 18.68
CA LEU A 288 6.76 -23.53 19.38
C LEU A 288 7.93 -23.45 20.37
N ASN A 289 8.13 -24.49 21.19
CA ASN A 289 9.25 -24.51 22.15
C ASN A 289 10.64 -24.49 21.49
N ARG A 290 10.74 -24.85 20.20
CA ARG A 290 11.99 -24.75 19.44
C ARG A 290 12.34 -23.31 19.06
N ILE A 291 11.33 -22.46 18.96
CA ILE A 291 11.50 -21.08 18.47
C ILE A 291 11.31 -20.04 19.58
N ILE A 292 10.54 -20.32 20.63
CA ILE A 292 10.33 -19.41 21.76
C ILE A 292 10.36 -20.18 23.08
N SER A 293 10.70 -19.50 24.18
CA SER A 293 10.52 -20.09 25.51
C SER A 293 9.08 -19.87 25.97
N LEU A 294 8.23 -20.90 25.87
CA LEU A 294 6.82 -20.80 26.30
C LEU A 294 6.67 -20.38 27.76
N SER A 295 7.65 -20.70 28.61
CA SER A 295 7.70 -20.27 30.02
C SER A 295 7.79 -18.75 30.22
N ARG A 296 8.14 -17.99 29.18
CA ARG A 296 8.29 -16.53 29.22
C ARG A 296 7.09 -15.78 28.63
N ILE A 297 6.12 -16.49 28.07
CA ILE A 297 4.92 -15.87 27.50
C ILE A 297 4.02 -15.37 28.63
N THR A 298 3.82 -14.05 28.65
CA THR A 298 2.99 -13.33 29.63
C THR A 298 1.63 -12.95 29.06
N LYS A 299 1.52 -12.90 27.73
CA LYS A 299 0.30 -12.58 26.99
C LYS A 299 0.14 -13.56 25.85
N LEU A 300 -1.04 -14.16 25.75
CA LEU A 300 -1.43 -15.08 24.70
C LEU A 300 -2.80 -14.65 24.18
N SER A 301 -2.87 -14.28 22.92
CA SER A 301 -4.13 -13.96 22.23
C SER A 301 -4.39 -14.98 21.13
N ASN A 302 -5.60 -15.51 21.08
CA ASN A 302 -6.05 -16.43 20.04
C ASN A 302 -7.18 -15.76 19.28
N HIS A 303 -7.03 -15.55 17.96
CA HIS A 303 -8.03 -14.93 17.09
C HIS A 303 -8.87 -15.97 16.34
#